data_AF-R1GXK9-F1
#
_entry.id   AF-R1GXK9-F1
#
_cell.length_a   1.000
_cell.length_b   1.000
_cell.length_c   1.000
_cell.angle_alpha   90.00
_cell.angle_beta   90.00
_cell.angle_gamma   90.00
#
_symmetry.space_group_name_H-M   'P 1'
#
loop_
_entity.id
_entity.type
_entity.pdbx_description
1 polymer ?
#
loop_
_entity_poly.entity_id
_entity_poly.type
_entity_poly.pdbx_seq_one_letter_code
_entity_poly.pdbx_strand_id
1 'polypeptide(L)'
;MSEENIKPDKITKPIQLLAAWLVGLVALDSCFLIAAANLGTESWQSGILVIAATLNVPVFLAAVFLLQTKFRPELQEDSYYSSYLSNKTNEIIKIKHDEITLHNNHVTSEYIEKLPRISNENDSSLENLVIGINHHLQDKDKIKEKLFQLGVSRGTLFGSDQQPNGRNVSISQYLPESMVGEIIKMGKELGFDSYNFYDNHEENSEEDVLLGSYGQATYLIL
;
A
#
# COMPACT_ATOMS: atom_id res chain seq x y z
N MET A 1 -19.25 37.98 10.58
CA MET A 1 -18.40 36.99 11.26
C MET A 1 -18.79 35.65 10.66
N SER A 2 -17.96 35.12 9.75
CA SER A 2 -18.26 33.84 9.10
C SER A 2 -17.92 32.74 10.08
N GLU A 3 -18.93 31.98 10.52
CA GLU A 3 -18.72 30.75 11.27
C GLU A 3 -18.05 29.74 10.35
N GLU A 4 -16.72 29.66 10.41
CA GLU A 4 -15.97 28.55 9.82
C GLU A 4 -16.34 27.28 10.59
N ASN A 5 -17.30 26.56 10.02
CA ASN A 5 -17.72 25.24 10.50
C ASN A 5 -16.55 24.28 10.28
N ILE A 6 -15.70 24.10 11.30
CA ILE A 6 -14.60 23.14 11.27
C ILE A 6 -15.23 21.75 11.11
N LYS A 7 -15.14 21.18 9.90
CA LYS A 7 -15.60 19.82 9.62
C LYS A 7 -14.57 18.83 10.18
N PRO A 8 -14.86 18.12 11.29
CA PRO A 8 -13.91 17.22 11.92
C PRO A 8 -13.47 16.09 10.99
N ASP A 9 -14.38 15.66 10.11
CA ASP A 9 -14.16 14.58 9.13
C ASP A 9 -13.09 14.91 8.07
N LYS A 10 -12.68 16.18 7.93
CA LYS A 10 -11.61 16.60 7.03
C LYS A 10 -10.25 16.70 7.70
N ILE A 11 -10.15 16.43 9.00
CA ILE A 11 -8.88 16.37 9.74
C ILE A 11 -8.30 14.96 9.57
N THR A 12 -7.94 14.61 8.33
CA THR A 12 -7.42 13.28 8.01
C THR A 12 -5.90 13.19 8.14
N LYS A 13 -5.22 14.34 8.17
CA LYS A 13 -3.75 14.37 8.21
C LYS A 13 -3.26 14.47 9.66
N PRO A 14 -2.38 13.55 10.12
CA PRO A 14 -1.79 13.57 11.47
C PRO A 14 -1.17 14.92 11.86
N ILE A 15 -0.66 15.66 10.87
CA ILE A 15 -0.07 16.98 11.08
C ILE A 15 -1.09 18.03 11.53
N GLN A 16 -2.35 17.92 11.11
CA GLN A 16 -3.43 18.83 11.51
C GLN A 16 -3.90 18.54 12.94
N LEU A 17 -3.96 17.26 13.33
CA LEU A 17 -4.24 16.87 14.71
C LEU A 17 -3.15 17.39 15.66
N LEU A 18 -1.88 17.27 15.27
CA LEU A 18 -0.74 17.81 16.03
C LEU A 18 -0.82 19.33 16.16
N ALA A 19 -1.21 20.04 15.09
CA ALA A 19 -1.41 21.49 15.13
C ALA A 19 -2.54 21.89 16.11
N ALA A 20 -3.65 21.16 16.12
CA ALA A 20 -4.75 21.40 17.07
C ALA A 20 -4.30 21.21 18.53
N TRP A 21 -3.52 20.15 18.80
CA TRP A 21 -2.95 19.91 20.12
C TRP A 21 -1.97 21.00 20.56
N LEU A 22 -1.17 21.53 19.64
CA LEU A 22 -0.25 22.64 19.92
C LEU A 22 -1.01 23.93 20.27
N VAL A 23 -2.09 24.25 19.55
CA VAL A 23 -2.95 25.39 19.89
C VAL A 23 -3.59 25.20 21.27
N GLY A 24 -4.05 24.00 21.58
CA GLY A 24 -4.58 23.66 22.90
C GLY A 24 -3.56 23.84 24.04
N LEU A 25 -2.33 23.39 23.83
CA LEU A 25 -1.23 23.55 24.79
C LEU A 25 -0.95 25.03 25.08
N VAL A 26 -0.80 25.84 24.03
CA VAL A 26 -0.54 27.28 24.17
C VAL A 26 -1.68 27.98 24.91
N ALA A 27 -2.93 27.64 24.61
CA ALA A 27 -4.08 28.21 25.29
C ALA A 27 -4.13 27.83 26.78
N LEU A 28 -3.85 26.57 27.11
CA LEU A 28 -3.84 26.08 28.48
C LEU A 28 -2.72 26.70 29.33
N ASP A 29 -1.49 26.71 28.81
CA ASP A 29 -0.34 27.30 29.51
C ASP A 29 -0.51 28.81 29.68
N SER A 30 -1.11 29.49 28.69
CA SER A 30 -1.47 30.90 28.81
C SER A 30 -2.47 31.13 29.94
N CYS A 31 -3.48 30.26 30.08
CA CYS A 31 -4.45 30.35 31.17
C CYS A 31 -3.78 30.14 32.54
N PHE A 32 -2.87 29.17 32.66
CA PHE A 32 -2.13 28.92 33.90
C PHE A 32 -1.23 30.09 34.29
N LEU A 33 -0.51 30.67 33.33
CA LEU A 33 0.36 31.83 33.59
C LEU A 33 -0.44 33.08 33.94
N ILE A 34 -1.58 33.32 33.27
CA ILE A 34 -2.48 34.44 33.60
C ILE A 34 -3.10 34.24 34.99
N ALA A 35 -3.56 33.04 35.32
CA ALA A 35 -4.09 32.73 36.65
C ALA A 35 -3.01 32.90 37.73
N ALA A 36 -1.80 32.41 37.49
CA ALA A 36 -0.65 32.57 38.37
C ALA A 36 -0.29 34.05 38.60
N ALA A 37 -0.32 34.86 37.54
CA ALA A 37 -0.06 36.30 37.60
C ALA A 37 -1.11 37.05 38.44
N ASN A 38 -2.38 36.61 38.40
CA ASN A 38 -3.47 37.23 39.16
C ASN A 38 -3.51 36.80 40.64
N LEU A 39 -2.96 35.63 40.99
CA LEU A 39 -2.93 35.11 42.37
C LEU A 39 -1.84 35.74 43.26
N GLY A 40 -0.89 36.49 42.67
CA GLY A 40 0.21 37.14 43.39
C GLY A 40 1.36 36.17 43.74
N THR A 41 2.56 36.71 43.95
CA THR A 41 3.81 35.93 44.10
C THR A 41 3.95 35.21 45.44
N GLU A 42 3.14 35.55 46.44
CA GLU A 42 3.15 34.91 47.77
C GLU A 42 2.24 33.66 47.83
N SER A 43 1.41 33.46 46.82
CA SER A 43 0.52 32.31 46.72
C SER A 43 1.29 31.09 46.22
N TRP A 44 1.36 30.04 47.04
CA TRP A 44 1.97 28.76 46.65
C TRP A 44 1.29 28.14 45.41
N GLN A 45 0.00 28.44 45.21
CA GLN A 45 -0.76 28.02 44.03
C GLN A 45 -0.19 28.63 42.74
N SER A 46 0.26 29.89 42.77
CA SER A 46 0.92 30.55 41.64
C SER A 46 2.20 29.81 41.22
N GLY A 47 3.03 29.41 42.20
CA GLY A 47 4.23 28.63 41.94
C GLY A 47 3.96 27.27 41.29
N ILE A 48 2.92 26.57 41.74
CA ILE A 48 2.52 25.29 41.14
C ILE A 48 2.06 25.46 39.69
N LEU A 49 1.27 26.49 39.40
CA LEU A 49 0.79 26.76 38.04
C LEU A 49 1.95 27.08 37.07
N VAL A 50 2.95 27.84 37.51
CA VAL A 50 4.15 28.13 36.72
C VAL A 50 4.98 26.87 36.46
N ILE A 51 5.17 26.02 37.48
CA ILE A 51 5.87 24.74 37.32
C ILE A 51 5.11 23.82 36.37
N ALA A 52 3.78 23.75 36.49
CA ALA A 52 2.92 22.96 35.61
C ALA A 52 3.04 23.41 34.15
N ALA A 53 2.94 24.72 33.87
CA ALA A 53 3.12 25.27 32.54
C ALA A 53 4.54 25.00 31.99
N THR A 54 5.56 25.09 32.84
CA THR A 54 6.96 24.84 32.43
C THR A 54 7.20 23.36 32.10
N LEU A 55 6.61 22.43 32.86
CA LEU A 55 6.76 20.99 32.63
C LEU A 55 5.88 20.46 31.49
N ASN A 56 4.76 21.12 31.20
CA ASN A 56 3.88 20.77 30.09
C ASN A 56 4.62 20.76 28.74
N VAL A 57 5.48 21.74 28.48
CA VAL A 57 6.22 21.85 27.22
C VAL A 57 7.15 20.64 26.96
N PRO A 58 8.09 20.25 27.84
CA PRO A 58 8.93 19.08 27.62
C PRO A 58 8.15 17.77 27.60
N VAL A 59 7.08 17.63 28.40
CA VAL A 59 6.20 16.44 28.35
C VAL A 59 5.51 16.35 27.00
N PHE A 60 4.99 17.47 26.49
CA PHE A 60 4.34 17.53 25.18
C PHE A 60 5.32 17.18 24.05
N LEU A 61 6.52 17.76 24.07
CA LEU A 61 7.57 17.45 23.07
C LEU A 61 7.98 15.97 23.13
N ALA A 62 8.10 15.38 24.32
CA ALA A 62 8.38 13.96 24.47
C ALA A 62 7.24 13.08 23.92
N ALA A 63 5.98 13.46 24.16
CA ALA A 63 4.82 12.77 23.60
C ALA A 63 4.78 12.86 22.07
N VAL A 64 5.03 14.05 21.50
CA VAL A 64 5.14 14.25 20.06
C VAL A 64 6.27 13.42 19.47
N PHE A 65 7.44 13.41 20.10
CA PHE A 65 8.57 12.60 19.66
C PHE A 65 8.26 11.10 19.68
N LEU A 66 7.59 10.63 20.72
CA LEU A 66 7.14 9.24 20.84
C LEU A 66 6.12 8.89 19.75
N LEU A 67 5.16 9.79 19.48
CA LEU A 67 4.18 9.62 18.40
C LEU A 67 4.86 9.54 17.02
N GLN A 68 5.85 10.40 16.76
CA GLN A 68 6.59 10.43 15.50
C GLN A 68 7.54 9.25 15.29
N THR A 69 8.03 8.62 16.36
CA THR A 69 9.01 7.52 16.27
C THR A 69 8.39 6.15 16.42
N LYS A 70 7.51 5.96 17.42
CA LYS A 70 6.93 4.66 17.76
C LYS A 70 5.56 4.43 17.12
N PHE A 71 4.71 5.46 17.12
CA PHE A 71 3.34 5.38 16.61
C PHE A 71 3.20 5.95 15.20
N ARG A 72 4.31 6.19 14.51
CA ARG A 72 4.32 6.55 13.09
C ARG A 72 3.54 5.58 12.21
N PRO A 73 3.57 4.24 12.42
CA PRO A 73 2.74 3.31 11.65
C PRO A 73 1.25 3.47 11.97
N GLU A 74 0.93 3.77 13.23
CA GLU A 74 -0.44 3.84 13.73
C GLU A 74 -1.17 5.14 13.32
N LEU A 75 -0.39 6.19 13.08
CA LEU A 75 -0.87 7.49 12.59
C LEU A 75 -0.89 7.58 11.06
N GLN A 76 -0.50 6.54 10.32
CA GLN A 76 -0.63 6.57 8.87
C GLN A 76 -2.10 6.38 8.47
N GLU A 77 -2.50 7.00 7.35
CA GLU A 77 -3.84 6.86 6.77
C GLU A 77 -4.20 5.36 6.66
N ASP A 78 -5.47 5.04 6.89
CA ASP A 78 -6.02 3.69 7.17
C ASP A 78 -5.52 2.56 6.23
N SER A 79 -5.05 2.90 5.03
CA SER A 79 -4.42 1.97 4.09
C SER A 79 -3.14 1.32 4.63
N TYR A 80 -2.32 2.04 5.39
CA TYR A 80 -1.10 1.50 5.98
C TYR A 80 -1.37 0.79 7.31
N TYR A 81 -2.40 1.23 8.04
CA TYR A 81 -2.84 0.58 9.27
C TYR A 81 -3.43 -0.80 8.99
N SER A 82 -4.25 -0.93 7.93
CA SER A 82 -4.82 -2.21 7.52
C SER A 82 -3.76 -3.23 7.08
N SER A 83 -2.73 -2.82 6.34
CA SER A 83 -1.58 -3.70 6.01
C SER A 83 -0.72 -4.03 7.23
N TYR A 84 -0.52 -3.09 8.16
CA TYR A 84 0.22 -3.35 9.40
C TYR A 84 -0.56 -4.29 10.36
N LEU A 85 -1.88 -4.14 10.43
CA LEU A 85 -2.76 -5.00 11.21
C LEU A 85 -2.92 -6.38 10.55
N SER A 86 -3.03 -6.49 9.23
CA SER A 86 -3.09 -7.80 8.54
C SER A 86 -1.81 -8.61 8.73
N ASN A 87 -0.65 -7.95 8.77
CA ASN A 87 0.63 -8.59 9.06
C ASN A 87 0.76 -9.06 10.52
N LYS A 88 -0.04 -8.53 11.45
CA LYS A 88 0.08 -8.81 12.89
C LYS A 88 -1.10 -9.59 13.47
N THR A 89 -2.26 -9.50 12.82
CA THR A 89 -3.52 -10.14 13.15
C THR A 89 -4.02 -10.73 11.85
N ASN A 90 -4.02 -12.04 11.75
CA ASN A 90 -4.36 -12.84 10.57
C ASN A 90 -5.88 -12.76 10.23
N GLU A 91 -6.48 -11.57 10.30
CA GLU A 91 -7.88 -11.31 10.03
C GLU A 91 -8.07 -10.43 8.80
N ILE A 92 -8.95 -10.92 7.92
CA ILE A 92 -9.26 -10.37 6.61
C ILE A 92 -10.29 -9.24 6.79
N ILE A 93 -9.86 -7.98 6.77
CA ILE A 93 -10.77 -6.83 6.77
C ILE A 93 -11.11 -6.48 5.32
N LYS A 94 -12.39 -6.59 4.95
CA LYS A 94 -12.91 -6.19 3.63
C LYS A 94 -12.99 -4.66 3.53
N ILE A 95 -12.15 -4.05 2.70
CA ILE A 95 -12.18 -2.60 2.42
C ILE A 95 -13.02 -2.32 1.15
N LYS A 96 -13.84 -1.28 1.20
CA LYS A 96 -14.80 -0.86 0.17
C LYS A 96 -14.10 -0.03 -0.92
N HIS A 97 -14.43 -0.31 -2.18
CA HIS A 97 -13.65 -0.03 -3.39
C HIS A 97 -13.57 1.43 -3.89
N ASP A 98 -13.84 2.45 -3.07
CA ASP A 98 -14.04 3.83 -3.58
C ASP A 98 -12.89 4.83 -3.30
N GLU A 99 -11.81 4.45 -2.59
CA GLU A 99 -10.78 5.43 -2.17
C GLU A 99 -9.38 5.23 -2.79
N ILE A 100 -9.16 4.23 -3.65
CA ILE A 100 -7.82 3.89 -4.19
C ILE A 100 -7.37 4.83 -5.33
N THR A 101 -8.26 5.62 -5.94
CA THR A 101 -8.00 6.29 -7.22
C THR A 101 -7.09 7.54 -7.15
N LEU A 102 -6.56 7.95 -6.00
CA LEU A 102 -5.93 9.28 -5.86
C LEU A 102 -4.42 9.35 -5.55
N HIS A 103 -3.67 8.25 -5.42
CA HIS A 103 -2.24 8.40 -5.08
C HIS A 103 -1.18 7.62 -5.84
N ASN A 104 -1.52 6.78 -6.82
CA ASN A 104 -0.50 6.14 -7.66
C ASN A 104 -0.07 7.03 -8.84
N ASN A 105 0.40 8.24 -8.54
CA ASN A 105 1.12 9.09 -9.50
C ASN A 105 2.63 8.98 -9.25
N HIS A 106 3.24 7.80 -9.35
CA HIS A 106 4.69 7.68 -9.62
C HIS A 106 5.21 6.27 -10.01
N VAL A 107 4.37 5.44 -10.63
CA VAL A 107 4.87 4.29 -11.40
C VAL A 107 4.25 4.40 -12.78
N THR A 108 5.10 4.54 -13.79
CA THR A 108 4.74 4.65 -15.21
C THR A 108 4.02 3.38 -15.65
N SER A 109 2.75 3.31 -15.32
CA SER A 109 1.81 2.31 -15.80
C SER A 109 1.20 2.87 -17.07
N GLU A 110 1.71 2.44 -18.22
CA GLU A 110 0.93 2.48 -19.45
C GLU A 110 -0.27 1.56 -19.25
N TYR A 111 -1.33 2.09 -18.62
CA TYR A 111 -2.64 1.48 -18.62
C TYR A 111 -3.13 1.40 -20.07
N ILE A 112 -3.02 0.22 -20.67
CA ILE A 112 -3.69 -0.08 -21.94
C ILE A 112 -5.15 -0.35 -21.60
N GLU A 113 -5.92 0.71 -21.34
CA GLU A 113 -7.37 0.63 -21.34
C GLU A 113 -7.89 1.06 -22.71
N LYS A 114 -8.32 0.06 -23.49
CA LYS A 114 -9.50 0.03 -24.39
C LYS A 114 -9.22 -0.79 -25.64
N LEU A 115 -10.03 -1.82 -25.86
CA LEU A 115 -10.71 -2.18 -27.13
C LEU A 115 -11.75 -3.30 -26.84
N PRO A 116 -12.83 -3.39 -27.63
CA PRO A 116 -14.11 -3.97 -27.21
C PRO A 116 -14.07 -5.49 -27.07
N ARG A 117 -14.81 -5.96 -26.06
CA ARG A 117 -15.07 -7.38 -25.77
C ARG A 117 -15.66 -8.07 -27.00
N ILE A 118 -14.94 -9.06 -27.53
CA ILE A 118 -15.54 -10.11 -28.36
C ILE A 118 -15.74 -11.31 -27.45
N SER A 119 -16.95 -11.40 -26.88
CA SER A 119 -17.37 -12.55 -26.09
C SER A 119 -17.51 -13.75 -27.02
N ASN A 120 -16.66 -14.75 -26.82
CA ASN A 120 -16.90 -16.11 -27.29
C ASN A 120 -17.06 -16.99 -26.05
N GLU A 121 -18.20 -17.67 -25.96
CA GLU A 121 -18.65 -18.56 -24.88
C GLU A 121 -17.80 -19.84 -24.78
N ASN A 122 -16.51 -19.71 -24.47
CA ASN A 122 -15.70 -20.80 -23.94
C ASN A 122 -15.04 -20.29 -22.66
N ASP A 123 -15.41 -20.93 -21.55
CA ASP A 123 -15.03 -20.72 -20.16
C ASP A 123 -13.49 -20.66 -19.97
N SER A 124 -12.88 -19.53 -20.36
CA SER A 124 -11.45 -19.28 -20.22
C SER A 124 -11.20 -18.73 -18.82
N SER A 125 -10.75 -19.61 -17.91
CA SER A 125 -10.46 -19.28 -16.51
C SER A 125 -9.38 -18.19 -16.36
N LEU A 126 -8.64 -17.90 -17.44
CA LEU A 126 -7.53 -16.96 -17.51
C LEU A 126 -7.94 -15.48 -17.65
N GLU A 127 -9.23 -15.19 -17.92
CA GLU A 127 -9.70 -13.81 -18.18
C GLU A 127 -9.48 -12.86 -16.99
N ASN A 128 -9.52 -13.38 -15.77
CA ASN A 128 -9.43 -12.59 -14.53
C ASN A 128 -8.00 -12.46 -13.99
N LEU A 129 -7.04 -13.16 -14.60
CA LEU A 129 -5.65 -13.14 -14.13
C LEU A 129 -4.94 -11.85 -14.54
N VAL A 130 -4.13 -11.32 -13.62
CA VAL A 130 -3.19 -10.25 -13.90
C VAL A 130 -1.82 -10.88 -14.21
N ILE A 131 -1.39 -10.76 -15.46
CA ILE A 131 -0.11 -11.37 -15.91
C ILE A 131 0.94 -10.30 -16.14
N GLY A 132 2.02 -10.35 -15.35
CA GLY A 132 3.21 -9.54 -15.57
C GLY A 132 4.10 -10.12 -16.66
N ILE A 133 4.66 -9.26 -17.51
CA ILE A 133 5.65 -9.62 -18.54
C ILE A 133 6.94 -8.85 -18.28
N ASN A 134 8.06 -9.56 -18.21
CA ASN A 134 9.35 -8.91 -18.00
C ASN A 134 9.77 -8.08 -19.23
N HIS A 135 10.10 -6.80 -19.06
CA HIS A 135 10.46 -5.89 -20.16
C HIS A 135 11.75 -6.26 -20.90
N HIS A 136 12.60 -7.09 -20.29
CA HIS A 136 13.85 -7.61 -20.88
C HIS A 136 13.63 -8.80 -21.81
N LEU A 137 12.42 -9.37 -21.88
CA LEU A 137 12.10 -10.43 -22.84
C LEU A 137 12.09 -9.86 -24.26
N GLN A 138 12.96 -10.39 -25.12
CA GLN A 138 13.11 -9.93 -26.51
C GLN A 138 11.84 -10.14 -27.35
N ASP A 139 11.02 -11.13 -26.98
CA ASP A 139 9.77 -11.52 -27.64
C ASP A 139 8.52 -11.06 -26.88
N LYS A 140 8.64 -10.06 -25.99
CA LYS A 140 7.53 -9.53 -25.18
C LYS A 140 6.28 -9.17 -25.98
N ASP A 141 6.43 -8.60 -27.17
CA ASP A 141 5.28 -8.19 -27.99
C ASP A 141 4.55 -9.40 -28.57
N LYS A 142 5.28 -10.46 -28.94
CA LYS A 142 4.70 -11.74 -29.36
C LYS A 142 4.00 -12.44 -28.19
N ILE A 143 4.58 -12.38 -26.99
CA ILE A 143 3.98 -12.92 -25.78
C ILE A 143 2.66 -12.19 -25.50
N LYS A 144 2.63 -10.85 -25.57
CA LYS A 144 1.40 -10.05 -25.40
C LYS A 144 0.31 -10.45 -26.40
N GLU A 145 0.64 -10.54 -27.68
CA GLU A 145 -0.32 -10.96 -28.71
C GLU A 145 -0.91 -12.34 -28.43
N LYS A 146 -0.07 -13.28 -27.99
CA LYS A 146 -0.51 -14.64 -27.69
C LYS A 146 -1.32 -14.74 -26.40
N LEU A 147 -0.98 -13.97 -25.37
CA LEU A 147 -1.79 -13.86 -24.14
C LEU A 147 -3.17 -13.29 -24.45
N PHE A 148 -3.25 -12.29 -25.33
CA PHE A 148 -4.52 -11.74 -25.78
C PHE A 148 -5.36 -12.77 -26.54
N GLN A 149 -4.75 -13.57 -27.41
CA GLN A 149 -5.42 -14.69 -28.09
C GLN A 149 -5.94 -15.77 -27.13
N LEU A 150 -5.27 -15.94 -25.99
CA LEU A 150 -5.65 -16.88 -24.92
C LEU A 150 -6.71 -16.30 -23.96
N GLY A 151 -7.18 -15.07 -24.19
CA GLY A 151 -8.23 -14.43 -23.41
C GLY A 151 -7.74 -13.65 -22.19
N VAL A 152 -6.43 -13.46 -22.01
CA VAL A 152 -5.89 -12.67 -20.90
C VAL A 152 -6.22 -11.19 -21.12
N SER A 153 -6.98 -10.62 -20.19
CA SER A 153 -7.51 -9.26 -20.32
C SER A 153 -6.67 -8.20 -19.59
N ARG A 154 -5.82 -8.62 -18.63
CA ARG A 154 -5.01 -7.73 -17.78
C ARG A 154 -3.56 -8.18 -17.78
N GLY A 155 -2.66 -7.24 -18.10
CA GLY A 155 -1.24 -7.51 -18.01
C GLY A 155 -0.43 -6.27 -17.67
N THR A 156 0.67 -6.50 -16.96
CA THR A 156 1.61 -5.46 -16.54
C THR A 156 2.97 -5.69 -17.18
N LEU A 157 3.78 -4.64 -17.24
CA LEU A 157 5.20 -4.75 -17.58
C LEU A 157 5.98 -4.60 -16.28
N PHE A 158 6.87 -5.55 -16.00
CA PHE A 158 7.73 -5.52 -14.83
C PHE A 158 9.19 -5.77 -15.23
N GLY A 159 10.12 -5.52 -14.33
CA GLY A 159 11.53 -5.80 -14.55
C GLY A 159 12.44 -4.85 -13.78
N SER A 160 13.59 -5.35 -13.36
CA SER A 160 14.65 -4.55 -12.75
C SER A 160 15.66 -4.09 -13.81
N ASP A 161 16.77 -3.49 -13.39
CA ASP A 161 17.88 -3.17 -14.28
C ASP A 161 18.61 -4.43 -14.82
N GLN A 162 18.40 -5.58 -14.20
CA GLN A 162 19.05 -6.84 -14.56
C GLN A 162 18.20 -7.66 -15.52
N GLN A 163 18.85 -8.44 -16.39
CA GLN A 163 18.17 -9.42 -17.24
C GLN A 163 17.88 -10.70 -16.44
N PRO A 164 16.71 -11.34 -16.63
CA PRO A 164 16.43 -12.62 -16.00
C PRO A 164 17.37 -13.71 -16.54
N ASN A 165 17.82 -14.60 -15.65
CA ASN A 165 18.79 -15.65 -15.98
C ASN A 165 18.20 -16.79 -16.84
N GLY A 166 16.88 -16.85 -17.00
CA GLY A 166 16.17 -17.89 -17.74
C GLY A 166 14.71 -17.52 -17.99
N ARG A 167 13.98 -18.39 -18.70
CA ARG A 167 12.56 -18.18 -19.01
C ARG A 167 11.70 -18.89 -17.96
N ASN A 168 11.69 -18.32 -16.76
CA ASN A 168 10.92 -18.83 -15.63
C ASN A 168 9.53 -18.18 -15.52
N VAL A 169 8.52 -18.98 -15.22
CA VAL A 169 7.16 -18.54 -14.87
C VAL A 169 7.00 -18.57 -13.35
N SER A 170 6.71 -17.44 -12.72
CA SER A 170 6.29 -17.45 -11.31
C SER A 170 4.78 -17.41 -11.22
N ILE A 171 4.22 -18.34 -10.45
CA ILE A 171 2.77 -18.53 -10.30
C ILE A 171 2.41 -18.24 -8.84
N SER A 172 1.37 -17.46 -8.58
CA SER A 172 0.90 -17.23 -7.22
C SER A 172 0.50 -18.56 -6.57
N GLN A 173 0.97 -18.79 -5.35
CA GLN A 173 0.63 -19.99 -4.56
C GLN A 173 -0.85 -20.06 -4.15
N TYR A 174 -1.62 -18.98 -4.33
CA TYR A 174 -3.04 -18.91 -3.99
C TYR A 174 -3.96 -19.27 -5.16
N LEU A 175 -3.41 -19.56 -6.34
CA LEU A 175 -4.21 -19.97 -7.49
C LEU A 175 -4.70 -21.41 -7.35
N PRO A 176 -5.94 -21.72 -7.80
CA PRO A 176 -6.43 -23.08 -7.84
C PRO A 176 -5.55 -23.99 -8.71
N GLU A 177 -5.37 -25.26 -8.32
CA GLU A 177 -4.54 -26.22 -9.06
C GLU A 177 -4.94 -26.38 -10.53
N SER A 178 -6.24 -26.28 -10.84
CA SER A 178 -6.75 -26.33 -12.21
C SER A 178 -6.18 -25.21 -13.08
N MET A 179 -6.06 -24.01 -12.50
CA MET A 179 -5.54 -22.82 -13.16
C MET A 179 -4.01 -22.87 -13.28
N VAL A 180 -3.32 -23.39 -12.27
CA VAL A 180 -1.87 -23.65 -12.33
C VAL A 180 -1.54 -24.56 -13.51
N GLY A 181 -2.32 -25.62 -13.75
CA GLY A 181 -2.15 -26.50 -14.90
C GLY A 181 -2.30 -25.78 -16.25
N GLU A 182 -3.29 -24.89 -16.37
CA GLU A 182 -3.48 -24.05 -17.56
C GLU A 182 -2.32 -23.06 -17.78
N ILE A 183 -1.82 -22.45 -16.70
CA ILE A 183 -0.69 -21.51 -16.74
C ILE A 183 0.60 -22.23 -17.16
N ILE A 184 0.87 -23.43 -16.64
CA ILE A 184 2.04 -24.23 -17.04
C ILE A 184 1.95 -24.61 -18.52
N LYS A 185 0.77 -25.02 -19.00
CA LYS A 185 0.54 -25.32 -20.41
C LYS A 185 0.77 -24.08 -21.28
N MET A 186 0.26 -22.93 -20.86
CA MET A 186 0.47 -21.64 -21.53
C MET A 186 1.96 -21.25 -21.55
N GLY A 187 2.66 -21.40 -20.43
CA GLY A 187 4.11 -21.18 -20.33
C GLY A 187 4.89 -22.04 -21.32
N LYS A 188 4.55 -23.34 -21.41
CA LYS A 188 5.16 -24.25 -22.40
C LYS A 188 4.94 -23.78 -23.84
N GLU A 189 3.72 -23.38 -24.18
CA GLU A 189 3.39 -22.86 -25.51
C GLU A 189 4.10 -21.54 -25.84
N LEU A 190 4.47 -20.76 -24.82
CA LEU A 190 5.25 -19.53 -24.93
C LEU A 190 6.77 -19.75 -24.84
N GLY A 191 7.22 -21.01 -24.75
CA GLY A 191 8.64 -21.37 -24.71
C GLY A 191 9.31 -21.07 -23.37
N PHE A 192 8.58 -21.11 -22.26
CA PHE A 192 9.14 -21.10 -20.91
C PHE A 192 9.56 -22.53 -20.52
N ASP A 193 10.70 -22.64 -19.85
CA ASP A 193 11.36 -23.91 -19.52
C ASP A 193 11.24 -24.30 -18.05
N SER A 194 10.89 -23.34 -17.19
CA SER A 194 10.73 -23.58 -15.76
C SER A 194 9.59 -22.80 -15.15
N TYR A 195 9.14 -23.25 -13.97
CA TYR A 195 8.23 -22.50 -13.13
C TYR A 195 8.61 -22.58 -11.64
N ASN A 196 8.09 -21.63 -10.87
CA ASN A 196 8.10 -21.67 -9.42
C ASN A 196 6.82 -21.05 -8.86
N PHE A 197 6.58 -21.26 -7.57
CA PHE A 197 5.53 -20.57 -6.85
C PHE A 197 6.12 -19.39 -6.10
N TYR A 198 5.37 -18.29 -6.03
CA TYR A 198 5.70 -17.13 -5.22
C TYR A 198 4.49 -16.66 -4.44
N ASP A 199 4.76 -15.93 -3.37
CA ASP A 199 3.75 -15.33 -2.52
C ASP A 199 3.52 -13.89 -2.98
N ASN A 200 2.54 -13.68 -3.86
CA ASN A 200 2.22 -12.34 -4.36
C ASN A 200 1.69 -11.41 -3.26
N HIS A 201 1.14 -11.95 -2.16
CA HIS A 201 0.71 -11.15 -1.02
C HIS A 201 1.89 -10.69 -0.17
N GLU A 202 2.87 -11.56 0.11
CA GLU A 202 4.10 -11.19 0.82
C GLU A 202 4.95 -10.20 0.02
N GLU A 203 5.04 -10.40 -1.30
CA GLU A 203 5.81 -9.55 -2.21
C GLU A 203 5.07 -8.25 -2.62
N ASN A 204 3.83 -8.04 -2.17
CA ASN A 204 2.96 -6.92 -2.55
C ASN A 204 2.88 -6.72 -4.08
N SER A 205 2.78 -7.83 -4.82
CA SER A 205 2.64 -7.87 -6.28
C SER A 205 1.16 -7.99 -6.65
N GLU A 206 0.69 -7.13 -7.57
CA GLU A 206 -0.68 -7.19 -8.09
C GLU A 206 -0.87 -8.31 -9.13
N GLU A 207 0.24 -8.85 -9.62
CA GLU A 207 0.26 -9.94 -10.58
C GLU A 207 -0.04 -11.28 -9.90
N ASP A 208 -0.81 -12.11 -10.59
CA ASP A 208 -1.04 -13.51 -10.24
C ASP A 208 0.02 -14.43 -10.88
N VAL A 209 0.57 -13.99 -12.01
CA VAL A 209 1.57 -14.72 -12.80
C VAL A 209 2.62 -13.75 -13.32
N LEU A 210 3.90 -14.08 -13.15
CA LEU A 210 5.03 -13.32 -13.69
C LEU A 210 5.76 -14.15 -14.75
N LEU A 211 5.79 -13.63 -15.98
CA LEU A 211 6.53 -14.21 -17.09
C LEU A 211 7.92 -13.59 -17.16
N GLY A 212 8.96 -14.40 -16.93
CA GLY A 212 10.36 -13.99 -16.96
C GLY A 212 10.84 -13.49 -15.61
N SER A 213 10.47 -14.18 -14.53
CA SER A 213 10.85 -13.79 -13.18
C SER A 213 12.32 -14.07 -12.87
N TYR A 214 12.85 -13.37 -11.87
CA TYR A 214 14.24 -13.47 -11.41
C TYR A 214 14.47 -14.60 -10.39
N GLY A 215 13.41 -15.25 -9.94
CA GLY A 215 13.47 -16.30 -8.92
C GLY A 215 14.20 -17.55 -9.41
N GLN A 216 14.71 -18.35 -8.47
CA GLN A 216 15.27 -19.65 -8.82
C GLN A 216 14.15 -20.58 -9.32
N ALA A 217 14.38 -21.18 -10.48
CA ALA A 217 13.54 -22.22 -11.03
C ALA A 217 13.44 -23.39 -10.04
N THR A 218 12.21 -23.71 -9.60
CA THR A 218 11.98 -24.81 -8.66
C THR A 218 11.56 -26.08 -9.42
N TYR A 219 10.84 -25.92 -10.53
CA TYR A 219 10.30 -27.00 -11.33
C TYR A 219 10.58 -26.78 -12.82
N LEU A 220 10.75 -27.87 -13.57
CA LEU A 220 10.94 -27.85 -15.02
C LEU A 220 9.60 -28.10 -15.72
N ILE A 221 9.36 -27.35 -16.80
CA ILE A 221 8.22 -27.56 -17.69
C ILE A 221 8.62 -28.61 -18.74
N LEU A 222 8.14 -29.85 -18.56
CA LEU A 222 8.41 -30.99 -19.45
C LEU A 222 7.39 -31.08 -20.59
#